data_AF-W4URI8-F1
#
_entry.id   AF-W4URI8-F1
#
_cell.length_a   1.000
_cell.length_b   1.000
_cell.length_c   1.000
_cell.angle_alpha   90.00
_cell.angle_beta   90.00
_cell.angle_gamma   90.00
#
_symmetry.space_group_name_H-M   'P 1'
#
loop_
_entity.id
_entity.type
_entity.pdbx_description
1 polymer ?
#
loop_
_entity_poly.entity_id
_entity_poly.type
_entity_poly.pdbx_seq_one_letter_code
_entity_poly.pdbx_strand_id
1 'polypeptide(L)'
;MKARYIKKTLSVALIVSAMLGTASCINNLDISPIDPQASGSFDQNSVFVKTYALLGVTGQQGPAGSADLDGQDEGESGFYRTIFNCNELSSDECVWAWQENVDIPQYTNIAWNSSSQRTEWVYTVWVITLLS
;
A
#
# COMPACT_ATOMS: atom_id res chain seq x y z
N MET A 1 64.62 15.25 -29.08
CA MET A 1 63.51 16.07 -28.54
C MET A 1 62.11 15.43 -28.68
N LYS A 2 61.95 14.09 -28.79
CA LYS A 2 60.62 13.47 -29.07
C LYS A 2 59.93 12.78 -27.88
N ALA A 3 60.68 12.33 -26.85
CA ALA A 3 60.12 11.56 -25.74
C ALA A 3 59.34 12.38 -24.69
N ARG A 4 59.65 13.68 -24.51
CA ARG A 4 58.93 14.56 -23.56
C ARG A 4 57.54 14.97 -24.05
N TYR A 5 57.35 15.09 -25.36
CA TYR A 5 56.05 15.43 -25.95
C TYR A 5 55.07 14.26 -25.89
N ILE A 6 55.54 13.04 -26.12
CA ILE A 6 54.71 11.81 -26.04
C ILE A 6 54.15 11.57 -24.62
N LYS A 7 54.94 11.83 -23.58
CA LYS A 7 54.47 11.73 -22.18
C LYS A 7 53.39 12.78 -21.85
N LYS A 8 53.51 13.98 -22.40
CA LYS A 8 52.52 15.06 -22.20
C LYS A 8 51.22 14.78 -22.97
N THR A 9 51.30 14.23 -24.18
CA THR A 9 50.10 13.87 -24.96
C THR A 9 49.36 12.67 -24.37
N LEU A 10 50.06 11.70 -23.76
CA LEU A 10 49.43 10.55 -23.10
C LEU A 10 48.66 10.97 -21.83
N SER A 11 49.21 11.87 -21.01
CA SER A 11 48.51 12.40 -19.82
C SER A 11 47.25 13.18 -20.18
N VAL A 12 47.28 13.96 -21.26
CA VAL A 12 46.11 14.73 -21.71
C VAL A 12 45.02 13.81 -22.27
N ALA A 13 45.38 12.76 -23.01
CA ALA A 13 44.42 11.79 -23.53
C ALA A 13 43.72 10.97 -22.42
N LEU A 14 44.43 10.65 -21.33
CA LEU A 14 43.86 9.97 -20.16
C LEU A 14 42.83 10.85 -19.41
N ILE A 15 43.11 12.15 -19.30
CA ILE A 15 42.22 13.10 -18.62
C ILE A 15 40.94 13.33 -19.44
N VAL A 16 41.06 13.42 -20.77
CA VAL A 16 39.90 13.61 -21.66
C VAL A 16 39.01 12.35 -21.71
N SER A 17 39.59 11.16 -21.70
CA SER A 17 38.82 9.91 -21.65
C SER A 17 38.10 9.68 -20.32
N ALA A 18 38.68 10.15 -19.20
CA ALA A 18 38.03 10.11 -17.89
C ALA A 18 36.81 11.04 -17.78
N MET A 19 36.79 12.16 -18.52
CA MET A 19 35.66 13.10 -18.53
C MET A 19 34.47 12.61 -19.36
N LEU A 20 34.66 11.67 -20.28
CA LEU A 20 33.59 11.09 -21.11
C LEU A 20 32.84 9.94 -20.39
N GLY A 21 33.38 9.42 -19.27
CA GLY A 21 32.77 8.32 -18.50
C GLY A 21 31.74 8.73 -17.46
N THR A 22 31.57 10.03 -17.18
CA THR A 22 30.66 10.54 -16.14
C THR A 22 29.22 10.76 -16.64
N ALA A 23 28.94 10.52 -17.92
CA ALA A 23 27.59 10.60 -18.50
C ALA A 23 26.70 9.37 -18.19
N SER A 24 27.23 8.36 -17.48
CA SER A 24 26.52 7.12 -17.12
C SER A 24 25.26 7.36 -16.24
N CYS A 25 25.17 8.49 -15.56
CA CYS A 25 24.02 8.82 -14.70
C CYS A 25 22.96 9.73 -15.35
N ILE A 26 23.11 10.13 -16.62
CA ILE A 26 22.19 11.09 -17.27
C ILE A 26 20.86 10.42 -17.68
N ASN A 27 20.85 9.12 -17.92
CA ASN A 27 19.65 8.40 -18.38
C ASN A 27 18.82 7.73 -17.28
N ASN A 28 19.15 7.94 -15.99
CA ASN A 28 18.39 7.37 -14.87
C ASN A 28 17.56 8.43 -14.12
N LEU A 29 17.35 9.60 -14.72
CA LEU A 29 16.58 10.70 -14.12
C LEU A 29 15.14 10.77 -14.66
N ASP A 30 14.85 10.14 -15.80
CA ASP A 30 13.49 10.02 -16.36
C ASP A 30 12.91 8.64 -16.08
N ILE A 31 12.83 8.28 -14.79
CA ILE A 31 12.03 7.13 -14.36
C ILE A 31 10.59 7.63 -14.31
N SER A 32 9.85 7.37 -15.38
CA SER A 32 8.39 7.35 -15.30
C SER A 32 7.99 6.33 -14.23
N PRO A 33 6.94 6.57 -13.43
CA PRO A 33 6.51 5.61 -12.43
C PRO A 33 6.34 4.23 -13.07
N ILE A 34 7.11 3.24 -12.59
CA ILE A 34 7.03 1.85 -13.05
C ILE A 34 5.65 1.27 -12.70
N ASP A 35 4.98 1.87 -11.72
CA ASP A 35 3.62 1.59 -11.33
C ASP A 35 2.63 2.45 -12.14
N PRO A 36 1.76 1.85 -12.97
CA PRO A 36 0.73 2.56 -13.72
C PRO A 36 -0.31 3.27 -12.84
N GLN A 37 -0.37 3.00 -11.53
CA GLN A 37 -1.23 3.72 -10.57
C GLN A 37 -0.54 4.88 -9.86
N ALA A 38 0.79 4.96 -9.90
CA ALA A 38 1.52 6.08 -9.34
C ALA A 38 1.45 7.26 -10.31
N SER A 39 0.33 7.99 -10.32
CA SER A 39 0.31 9.32 -10.93
C SER A 39 1.33 10.18 -10.19
N GLY A 40 2.27 10.80 -10.91
CA GLY A 40 3.29 11.70 -10.32
C GLY A 40 2.73 12.94 -9.62
N SER A 41 1.40 13.11 -9.57
CA SER A 41 0.70 14.15 -8.82
C SER A 41 -0.06 13.55 -7.64
N PHE A 42 0.46 13.75 -6.43
CA PHE A 42 -0.27 13.51 -5.19
C PHE A 42 -1.38 14.57 -5.04
N ASP A 43 -2.64 14.16 -5.09
CA ASP A 43 -3.79 15.03 -4.80
C ASP A 43 -4.12 14.94 -3.30
N GLN A 44 -3.53 15.85 -2.54
CA GLN A 44 -3.72 15.93 -1.09
C GLN A 44 -5.19 16.04 -0.67
N ASN A 45 -6.02 16.75 -1.44
CA ASN A 45 -7.42 16.93 -1.08
C ASN A 45 -8.22 15.66 -1.31
N SER A 46 -7.96 14.97 -2.44
CA SER A 46 -8.60 13.69 -2.73
C SER A 46 -8.24 12.63 -1.68
N VAL A 47 -6.96 12.54 -1.30
CA VAL A 47 -6.51 11.60 -0.26
C VAL A 47 -7.12 11.95 1.10
N PHE A 48 -7.14 13.23 1.49
CA PHE A 48 -7.76 13.66 2.74
C PHE A 48 -9.26 13.32 2.81
N VAL A 49 -10.00 13.56 1.72
CA VAL A 49 -11.43 13.18 1.65
C VAL A 49 -11.59 11.67 1.70
N LYS A 50 -10.69 10.91 1.05
CA LYS A 50 -10.70 9.45 1.09
C LYS A 50 -10.50 8.92 2.52
N THR A 51 -9.60 9.49 3.33
CA THR A 51 -9.40 9.07 4.72
C THR A 51 -10.68 9.15 5.55
N TYR A 52 -11.46 10.22 5.38
CA TYR A 52 -12.76 10.34 6.06
C TYR A 52 -13.84 9.43 5.44
N ALA A 53 -13.81 9.24 4.12
CA ALA A 53 -14.75 8.36 3.44
C ALA A 53 -14.60 6.89 3.90
N LEU A 54 -13.36 6.43 4.12
CA LEU A 54 -13.05 5.06 4.59
C LEU A 54 -13.77 4.69 5.90
N LEU A 55 -14.17 5.67 6.72
CA LEU A 55 -14.91 5.41 7.95
C LEU A 55 -16.32 4.84 7.70
N GLY A 56 -16.91 5.13 6.54
CA GLY A 56 -18.32 4.80 6.24
C GLY A 56 -18.54 4.08 4.92
N VAL A 57 -17.56 4.07 4.01
CA VAL A 57 -17.66 3.36 2.72
C VAL A 57 -16.46 2.46 2.48
N THR A 58 -16.71 1.38 1.75
CA THR A 58 -15.71 0.45 1.24
C THR A 58 -15.44 0.80 -0.21
N GLY A 59 -14.16 0.93 -0.59
CA GLY A 59 -13.79 1.17 -1.98
C GLY A 59 -14.04 2.59 -2.48
N GLN A 60 -13.65 2.83 -3.74
CA GLN A 60 -13.86 4.11 -4.44
C GLN A 60 -15.15 4.15 -5.28
N GLN A 61 -15.84 3.01 -5.40
CA GLN A 61 -17.07 2.87 -6.16
C GLN A 61 -18.17 2.31 -5.26
N GLY A 62 -19.25 3.06 -5.04
CA GLY A 62 -20.44 2.51 -4.38
C GLY A 62 -21.33 1.73 -5.35
N PRO A 63 -22.23 0.83 -4.89
CA PRO A 63 -22.26 0.12 -3.60
C PRO A 63 -21.29 -1.08 -3.53
N ALA A 64 -20.74 -1.49 -4.68
CA ALA A 64 -19.67 -2.47 -4.81
C ALA A 64 -19.00 -2.32 -6.18
N GLY A 65 -17.77 -2.83 -6.34
CA GLY A 65 -17.08 -2.95 -7.63
C GLY A 65 -15.63 -2.45 -7.64
N SER A 66 -15.19 -1.79 -6.57
CA SER A 66 -13.82 -1.33 -6.42
C SER A 66 -13.37 -1.46 -4.97
N ALA A 67 -13.46 -2.68 -4.43
CA ALA A 67 -13.07 -2.99 -3.06
C ALA A 67 -11.61 -2.59 -2.79
N ASP A 68 -11.35 -2.00 -1.62
CA ASP A 68 -9.97 -1.70 -1.20
C ASP A 68 -9.20 -2.98 -0.79
N LEU A 69 -9.92 -4.09 -0.55
CA LEU A 69 -9.35 -5.39 -0.16
C LEU A 69 -9.89 -6.53 -1.04
N ASP A 70 -8.99 -7.39 -1.52
CA ASP A 70 -9.32 -8.56 -2.33
C ASP A 70 -9.71 -9.79 -1.47
N GLY A 71 -10.52 -10.69 -2.05
CA GLY A 71 -10.78 -12.03 -1.49
C GLY A 71 -11.89 -12.12 -0.43
N GLN A 72 -12.66 -11.05 -0.21
CA GLN A 72 -13.79 -10.99 0.71
C GLN A 72 -14.99 -10.29 0.08
N ASP A 73 -16.17 -10.43 0.69
CA ASP A 73 -17.30 -9.56 0.34
C ASP A 73 -16.92 -8.12 0.70
N GLU A 74 -17.04 -7.21 -0.26
CA GLU A 74 -16.72 -5.80 -0.09
C GLU A 74 -17.45 -5.22 1.14
N GLY A 75 -18.70 -5.65 1.37
CA GLY A 75 -19.50 -5.23 2.52
C GLY A 75 -19.04 -5.75 3.89
N GLU A 76 -18.13 -6.72 3.97
CA GLU A 76 -17.53 -7.20 5.22
C GLU A 76 -16.26 -6.43 5.61
N SER A 77 -15.61 -5.78 4.63
CA SER A 77 -14.33 -5.07 4.78
C SER A 77 -14.44 -3.63 5.32
N GLY A 78 -15.64 -3.15 5.62
CA GLY A 78 -15.84 -1.78 6.09
C GLY A 78 -15.17 -1.52 7.44
N PHE A 79 -14.55 -0.34 7.58
CA PHE A 79 -13.92 0.11 8.83
C PHE A 79 -14.87 -0.04 10.04
N TYR A 80 -16.09 0.47 9.91
CA TYR A 80 -17.06 0.41 11.00
C TYR A 80 -17.45 -1.03 11.36
N ARG A 81 -17.78 -1.85 10.36
CA ARG A 81 -18.25 -3.23 10.56
C ARG A 81 -17.17 -4.11 11.18
N THR A 82 -15.94 -4.01 10.72
CA THR A 82 -14.83 -4.83 11.22
C THR A 82 -14.50 -4.51 12.69
N ILE A 83 -14.48 -3.23 13.05
CA ILE A 83 -14.27 -2.79 14.44
C ILE A 83 -15.45 -3.18 15.33
N PHE A 84 -16.67 -2.91 14.87
CA PHE A 84 -17.89 -3.27 15.60
C PHE A 84 -17.91 -4.77 15.89
N ASN A 85 -17.68 -5.59 14.87
CA ASN A 85 -17.69 -7.05 15.03
C ASN A 85 -16.66 -7.53 16.05
N CYS A 86 -15.46 -6.94 16.08
CA CYS A 86 -14.42 -7.36 17.01
C CYS A 86 -14.70 -6.97 18.47
N ASN A 87 -15.42 -5.87 18.70
CA ASN A 87 -15.76 -5.40 20.04
C ASN A 87 -17.07 -6.00 20.54
N GLU A 88 -18.06 -6.22 19.66
CA GLU A 88 -19.42 -6.60 20.06
C GLU A 88 -19.73 -8.09 19.94
N LEU A 89 -19.18 -8.82 18.96
CA LEU A 89 -19.52 -10.25 18.83
C LEU A 89 -18.94 -11.11 19.94
N SER A 90 -17.94 -10.58 20.64
CA SER A 90 -17.29 -11.21 21.81
C SER A 90 -17.83 -10.64 23.13
N SER A 91 -18.69 -9.62 23.09
CA SER A 91 -19.27 -8.96 24.25
C SER A 91 -20.58 -9.62 24.68
N ASP A 92 -21.16 -9.13 25.77
CA ASP A 92 -22.49 -9.51 26.26
C ASP A 92 -23.63 -8.69 25.62
N GLU A 93 -23.34 -7.77 24.70
CA GLU A 93 -24.33 -6.85 24.14
C GLU A 93 -25.17 -7.47 23.02
N CYS A 94 -24.57 -8.30 22.17
CA CYS A 94 -25.26 -8.88 21.02
C CYS A 94 -24.74 -10.27 20.64
N VAL A 95 -25.52 -10.98 19.81
CA VAL A 95 -25.11 -12.25 19.24
C VAL A 95 -25.48 -12.30 17.75
N TRP A 96 -24.56 -12.81 16.93
CA TRP A 96 -24.82 -13.02 15.51
C TRP A 96 -25.64 -14.29 15.31
N ALA A 97 -26.81 -14.18 14.67
CA ALA A 97 -27.74 -15.32 14.52
C ALA A 97 -27.18 -16.45 13.64
N TRP A 98 -26.43 -16.12 12.59
CA TRP A 98 -25.93 -17.06 11.57
C TRP A 98 -24.55 -17.61 11.93
N GLN A 99 -24.52 -18.53 12.89
CA GLN A 99 -23.29 -19.13 13.43
C GLN A 99 -22.54 -19.99 12.39
N GLU A 100 -23.15 -20.34 11.26
CA GLU A 100 -22.49 -21.01 10.14
C GLU A 100 -21.59 -20.09 9.32
N ASN A 101 -21.68 -18.76 9.51
CA ASN A 101 -20.83 -17.82 8.81
C ASN A 101 -19.38 -17.95 9.30
N VAL A 102 -18.44 -17.76 8.37
CA VAL A 102 -17.01 -17.91 8.63
C VAL A 102 -16.61 -17.00 9.79
N ASP A 103 -15.87 -17.61 10.73
CA ASP A 103 -15.26 -16.95 11.89
C ASP A 103 -16.25 -16.40 12.95
N ILE A 104 -17.57 -16.58 12.78
CA ILE A 104 -18.55 -16.12 13.77
C ILE A 104 -18.53 -16.93 15.08
N PRO A 105 -18.50 -18.28 15.08
CA PRO A 105 -18.40 -19.06 16.31
C PRO A 105 -17.14 -18.77 17.10
N GLN A 106 -16.04 -18.45 16.40
CA GLN A 106 -14.76 -18.11 16.98
C GLN A 106 -14.86 -16.81 17.79
N TYR A 107 -15.52 -15.78 17.26
CA TYR A 107 -15.76 -14.53 17.99
C TYR A 107 -16.78 -14.70 19.11
N THR A 108 -17.90 -15.38 18.84
CA THR A 108 -18.97 -15.61 19.81
C THR A 108 -18.48 -16.34 21.07
N ASN A 109 -17.52 -17.26 20.92
CA ASN A 109 -16.98 -18.05 22.03
C ASN A 109 -15.59 -17.62 22.52
N ILE A 110 -15.06 -16.49 22.03
CA ILE A 110 -13.70 -16.02 22.37
C ILE A 110 -12.65 -17.12 22.12
N ALA A 111 -12.73 -17.73 20.94
CA ALA A 111 -11.93 -18.89 20.53
C ALA A 111 -11.22 -18.66 19.18
N TRP A 112 -11.03 -17.41 18.77
CA TRP A 112 -10.25 -17.07 17.57
C TRP A 112 -8.74 -17.32 17.76
N ASN A 113 -8.03 -17.48 16.66
CA ASN A 113 -6.58 -17.69 16.63
C ASN A 113 -5.91 -16.83 15.55
N SER A 114 -4.61 -17.03 15.31
CA SER A 114 -3.84 -16.23 14.33
C SER A 114 -4.29 -16.37 12.88
N SER A 115 -5.13 -17.36 12.56
CA SER A 115 -5.72 -17.57 11.22
C SER A 115 -7.16 -17.05 11.12
N SER A 116 -7.60 -16.28 12.10
CA SER A 116 -8.91 -15.60 12.13
C SER A 116 -9.02 -14.59 11.00
N GLN A 117 -9.95 -14.82 10.10
CA GLN A 117 -10.15 -13.99 8.91
C GLN A 117 -10.72 -12.62 9.29
N ARG A 118 -11.62 -12.54 10.28
CA ARG A 118 -12.16 -11.27 10.76
C ARG A 118 -11.11 -10.43 11.50
N THR A 119 -10.16 -11.08 12.17
CA THR A 119 -9.00 -10.39 12.77
C THR A 119 -8.05 -9.84 11.69
N GLU A 120 -7.84 -10.56 10.60
CA GLU A 120 -7.06 -10.08 9.46
C GLU A 120 -7.71 -8.86 8.79
N TRP A 121 -9.04 -8.88 8.63
CA TRP A 121 -9.78 -7.77 8.02
C TRP A 121 -9.66 -6.48 8.81
N VAL A 122 -9.92 -6.52 10.13
CA VAL A 122 -9.81 -5.33 10.97
C VAL A 122 -8.38 -4.79 10.97
N TYR A 123 -7.38 -5.67 10.99
CA TYR A 123 -5.97 -5.26 10.98
C TYR A 123 -5.60 -4.57 9.68
N THR A 124 -5.99 -5.15 8.54
CA THR A 124 -5.64 -4.61 7.22
C THR A 124 -6.30 -3.25 6.99
N VAL A 125 -7.58 -3.10 7.35
CA VAL A 125 -8.29 -1.82 7.23
C VAL A 125 -7.69 -0.74 8.14
N TRP A 126 -7.30 -1.11 9.36
CA TRP A 126 -6.60 -0.21 10.27
C TRP A 126 -5.27 0.29 9.71
N VAL A 127 -4.47 -0.62 9.17
CA VAL A 127 -3.17 -0.28 8.58
C VAL A 127 -3.35 0.66 7.38
N ILE A 128 -4.32 0.39 6.51
CA ILE A 128 -4.63 1.26 5.37
C ILE A 128 -5.03 2.66 5.85
N THR A 129 -5.91 2.75 6.84
CA THR A 129 -6.42 4.04 7.35
C THR A 129 -5.32 4.86 8.05
N LEU A 130 -4.32 4.22 8.66
CA LEU A 130 -3.19 4.91 9.32
C LEU A 130 -2.06 5.30 8.38
N LEU A 131 -1.90 4.62 7.24
CA LEU A 131 -0.81 4.84 6.29
C LEU A 131 -1.19 5.74 5.10
N SER A 132 -2.44 6.17 4.99
CA SER A 132 -2.93 7.09 3.96
C SER A 132 -3.08 8.52 4.47
#